data_AF-A0A158PEG9-F1
#
_entry.id   AF-A0A158PEG9-F1
#
_cell.length_a   1.000
_cell.length_b   1.000
_cell.length_c   1.000
_cell.angle_alpha   90.00
_cell.angle_beta   90.00
_cell.angle_gamma   90.00
#
_symmetry.space_group_name_H-M   'P 1'
#
loop_
_entity.id
_entity.type
_entity.pdbx_description
1 polymer ?
#
loop_
_entity_poly.entity_id
_entity_poly.type
_entity_poly.pdbx_seq_one_letter_code
_entity_poly.pdbx_strand_id
1 'polypeptide(L)'
;MGMDVVQVMRSLKQFVADFNYCLHQEFFIEKTSPNRTLRVLTVDHMADSMRTHGLGVLNTGVNLTYQLLRNKFTVFNQFLKDEHIHAQLQKDIRYFHENIESLNKLMGNALGFVRSMSSAAAAVASQMKAYDTAVEDIGLPNPNDDSPIRTTMELLRELREHASKTRSFVKMLIEVFRSAFLDESRFGHLLDFYVAVPALTVNYVEHMLMCRDRLKKRAQHDKELTFTDDGFTMGLAYILSILKLWPQFTTLNWFRSINKKCAADKEMLNDEMKTSKDSRSAGLKATRLQAYEREFKLLSFTLQSSRVFFSVDDDED
;
A
#
# COMPACT_ATOMS: atom_id res chain seq x y z
N MET A 1 -4.85 -6.37 34.13
CA MET A 1 -3.73 -5.41 33.94
C MET A 1 -3.70 -5.06 32.47
N GLY A 2 -3.66 -3.77 32.13
CA GLY A 2 -3.49 -3.33 30.73
C GLY A 2 -2.06 -3.61 30.23
N MET A 3 -1.84 -3.46 28.93
CA MET A 3 -0.48 -3.53 28.38
C MET A 3 0.27 -2.23 28.66
N ASP A 4 1.43 -2.32 29.31
CA ASP A 4 2.36 -1.19 29.46
C ASP A 4 3.28 -1.08 28.24
N VAL A 5 3.34 0.12 27.67
CA VAL A 5 4.17 0.45 26.50
C VAL A 5 5.66 0.39 26.81
N VAL A 6 6.07 0.73 28.04
CA VAL A 6 7.48 0.60 28.45
C VAL A 6 7.88 -0.87 28.48
N GLN A 7 7.01 -1.77 28.95
CA GLN A 7 7.20 -3.21 28.82
C GLN A 7 7.24 -3.68 27.35
N VAL A 8 6.32 -3.20 26.50
CA VAL A 8 6.31 -3.51 25.05
C VAL A 8 7.63 -3.08 24.38
N MET A 9 8.15 -1.90 24.70
CA MET A 9 9.42 -1.40 24.14
C MET A 9 10.61 -2.26 24.55
N ARG A 10 10.66 -2.76 25.79
CA ARG A 10 11.73 -3.68 26.25
C ARG A 10 11.76 -4.99 25.46
N SER A 11 10.62 -5.45 24.94
CA SER A 11 10.49 -6.67 24.14
C SER A 11 9.98 -6.41 22.71
N LEU A 12 10.28 -5.24 22.13
CA LEU A 12 9.72 -4.77 20.86
C LEU A 12 9.84 -5.80 19.71
N LYS A 13 10.97 -6.53 19.65
CA LYS A 13 11.22 -7.62 18.69
C LYS A 13 10.17 -8.74 18.75
N GLN A 14 9.73 -9.08 19.96
CA GLN A 14 8.73 -10.11 20.20
C GLN A 14 7.32 -9.55 19.94
N PHE A 15 7.05 -8.32 20.38
CA PHE A 15 5.78 -7.64 20.14
C PHE A 15 5.43 -7.55 18.64
N VAL A 16 6.37 -7.11 17.78
CA VAL A 16 6.12 -7.05 16.33
C VAL A 16 6.00 -8.42 15.65
N ALA A 17 6.41 -9.50 16.32
CA ALA A 17 6.23 -10.87 15.83
C ALA A 17 4.86 -11.43 16.23
N ASP A 18 4.42 -11.16 17.47
CA ASP A 18 3.24 -11.76 18.10
C ASP A 18 1.95 -10.95 17.91
N PHE A 19 2.03 -9.71 17.42
CA PHE A 19 0.88 -8.82 17.24
C PHE A 19 0.68 -8.47 15.76
N ASN A 20 -0.59 -8.37 15.35
CA ASN A 20 -1.00 -7.74 14.10
C ASN A 20 -1.35 -6.27 14.35
N TYR A 21 -1.03 -5.40 13.40
CA TYR A 21 -1.45 -4.00 13.40
C TYR A 21 -2.69 -3.81 12.53
N CYS A 22 -3.65 -3.02 13.01
CA CYS A 22 -4.76 -2.50 12.22
C CYS A 22 -4.53 -1.00 11.99
N LEU A 23 -4.34 -0.61 10.73
CA LEU A 23 -4.06 0.76 10.32
C LEU A 23 -5.29 1.67 10.51
N HIS A 24 -6.48 1.17 10.18
CA HIS A 24 -7.70 2.01 10.18
C HIS A 24 -8.19 2.40 11.58
N GLN A 25 -7.95 1.57 12.58
CA GLN A 25 -8.39 1.78 13.97
C GLN A 25 -7.21 1.97 14.96
N GLU A 26 -5.99 2.09 14.44
CA GLU A 26 -4.75 2.37 15.18
C GLU A 26 -4.54 1.52 16.44
N PHE A 27 -4.76 0.21 16.33
CA PHE A 27 -4.51 -0.74 17.42
C PHE A 27 -3.64 -1.92 16.98
N PHE A 28 -3.01 -2.56 17.95
CA PHE A 28 -2.34 -3.85 17.80
C PHE A 28 -3.14 -4.91 18.55
N ILE A 29 -3.27 -6.09 17.95
CA ILE A 29 -3.92 -7.25 18.56
C ILE A 29 -3.05 -8.49 18.49
N GLU A 30 -2.98 -9.22 19.60
CA GLU A 30 -2.24 -10.46 19.74
C GLU A 30 -2.75 -11.54 18.78
N LYS A 31 -1.83 -12.23 18.09
CA LYS A 31 -2.11 -13.28 17.10
C LYS A 31 -2.63 -14.58 17.73
N THR A 32 -2.06 -14.94 18.88
CA THR A 32 -2.34 -16.16 19.63
C THR A 32 -2.26 -15.89 21.12
N SER A 33 -3.22 -16.39 21.89
CA SER A 33 -3.19 -16.36 23.35
C SER A 33 -3.48 -17.75 23.90
N PRO A 34 -2.78 -18.20 24.96
CA PRO A 34 -3.17 -19.40 25.71
C PRO A 34 -4.47 -19.17 26.50
N ASN A 35 -4.89 -17.91 26.67
CA ASN A 35 -6.14 -17.54 27.32
C ASN A 35 -7.28 -17.45 26.31
N ARG A 36 -8.53 -17.46 26.79
CA ARG A 36 -9.73 -17.20 25.95
C ARG A 36 -9.87 -15.75 25.48
N THR A 37 -8.89 -14.90 25.74
CA THR A 37 -8.86 -13.47 25.39
C THR A 37 -7.52 -13.14 24.74
N LEU A 38 -7.57 -12.33 23.68
CA LEU A 38 -6.41 -11.73 23.04
C LEU A 38 -6.11 -10.38 23.70
N ARG A 39 -4.82 -10.04 23.84
CA ARG A 39 -4.40 -8.71 24.29
C ARG A 39 -4.50 -7.70 23.15
N VAL A 40 -4.85 -6.46 23.50
CA VAL A 40 -4.95 -5.32 22.59
C VAL A 40 -4.16 -4.15 23.15
N LEU A 41 -3.43 -3.45 22.29
CA LEU A 41 -2.74 -2.19 22.59
C LEU A 41 -3.31 -1.10 21.69
N THR A 42 -3.88 -0.05 22.28
CA THR A 42 -4.53 1.08 21.58
C THR A 42 -3.74 2.38 21.76
N VAL A 43 -4.11 3.41 21.00
CA VAL A 43 -3.57 4.78 21.17
C VAL A 43 -3.77 5.28 22.61
N ASP A 44 -4.86 4.91 23.30
CA ASP A 44 -5.08 5.31 24.71
C ASP A 44 -3.99 4.76 25.63
N HIS A 45 -3.60 3.50 25.46
CA HIS A 45 -2.50 2.88 26.22
C HIS A 45 -1.15 3.59 25.91
N MET A 46 -0.95 4.03 24.66
CA MET A 46 0.20 4.86 24.27
C MET A 46 0.19 6.21 25.00
N ALA A 47 -0.96 6.89 25.00
CA ALA A 47 -1.13 8.18 25.66
C ALA A 47 -1.03 8.08 27.19
N ASP A 48 -1.54 7.00 27.80
CA ASP A 48 -1.42 6.71 29.23
C ASP A 48 0.06 6.57 29.63
N SER A 49 0.83 5.77 28.87
CA SER A 49 2.27 5.60 29.14
C SER A 49 3.06 6.90 28.95
N MET A 50 2.73 7.71 27.94
CA MET A 50 3.33 9.05 27.77
C MET A 50 2.95 10.02 28.90
N ARG A 51 1.73 9.93 29.45
CA ARG A 51 1.30 10.72 30.62
C ARG A 51 1.97 10.25 31.92
N THR A 52 2.28 8.96 32.06
CA THR A 52 2.95 8.40 33.25
C THR A 52 4.47 8.55 33.24
N HIS A 53 5.12 8.37 32.08
CA HIS A 53 6.59 8.31 31.95
C HIS A 53 7.18 9.49 31.15
N GLY A 54 6.35 10.41 30.67
CA GLY A 54 6.74 11.57 29.89
C GLY A 54 6.97 11.28 28.40
N LEU A 55 7.03 12.35 27.60
CA LEU A 55 7.21 12.27 26.14
C LEU A 55 8.54 11.64 25.69
N GLY A 56 9.53 11.47 26.59
CA GLY A 56 10.79 10.76 26.30
C GLY A 56 10.61 9.29 25.90
N VAL A 57 9.47 8.68 26.25
CA VAL A 57 9.07 7.34 25.78
C VAL A 57 8.97 7.30 24.25
N LEU A 58 8.43 8.36 23.61
CA LEU A 58 8.29 8.43 22.16
C LEU A 58 9.66 8.38 21.46
N ASN A 59 10.59 9.24 21.85
CA ASN A 59 11.94 9.28 21.29
C ASN A 59 12.68 7.94 21.45
N THR A 60 12.52 7.31 22.61
CA THR A 60 13.11 5.99 22.89
C THR A 60 12.47 4.90 22.03
N GLY A 61 11.15 4.92 21.85
CA GLY A 61 10.40 3.99 21.00
C GLY A 61 10.77 4.12 19.52
N VAL A 62 10.92 5.34 19.02
CA VAL A 62 11.38 5.63 17.65
C VAL A 62 12.80 5.10 17.44
N ASN A 63 13.73 5.32 18.38
CA ASN A 63 15.10 4.79 18.29
C ASN A 63 15.14 3.24 18.30
N LEU A 64 14.37 2.59 19.16
CA LEU A 64 14.25 1.12 19.18
C LEU A 64 13.65 0.58 17.88
N THR A 65 12.68 1.30 17.31
CA THR A 65 12.07 0.97 16.00
C THR A 65 13.08 1.15 14.86
N TYR A 66 13.85 2.23 14.85
CA TYR A 66 14.95 2.45 13.91
C TYR A 66 15.96 1.29 13.93
N GLN A 67 16.41 0.88 15.13
CA GLN A 67 17.35 -0.23 15.29
C GLN A 67 16.74 -1.57 14.84
N LEU A 68 15.47 -1.82 15.15
CA LEU A 68 14.73 -3.00 14.65
C LEU A 68 14.71 -3.02 13.12
N LEU A 69 14.27 -1.92 12.49
CA LEU A 69 14.19 -1.78 11.04
C LEU A 69 15.57 -1.96 10.40
N ARG A 70 16.63 -1.36 10.95
CA ARG A 70 18.00 -1.48 10.40
C ARG A 70 18.47 -2.93 10.33
N ASN A 71 18.19 -3.70 11.39
CA ASN A 71 18.49 -5.13 11.42
C ASN A 71 17.66 -5.92 10.40
N LYS A 72 16.36 -5.62 10.26
CA LYS A 72 15.49 -6.30 9.29
C LYS A 72 15.82 -5.94 7.83
N PHE A 73 16.20 -4.70 7.55
CA PHE A 73 16.70 -4.28 6.25
C PHE A 73 18.03 -4.92 5.87
N THR A 74 18.90 -5.18 6.84
CA THR A 74 20.14 -5.93 6.59
C THR A 74 19.84 -7.35 6.10
N VAL A 75 18.87 -8.04 6.73
CA VAL A 75 18.41 -9.37 6.30
C VAL A 75 17.71 -9.32 4.93
N PHE A 76 16.84 -8.34 4.71
CA PHE A 76 16.16 -8.13 3.42
C PHE A 76 17.16 -7.89 2.27
N ASN A 77 18.19 -7.07 2.51
CA ASN A 77 19.25 -6.81 1.54
C ASN A 77 20.08 -8.06 1.22
N GLN A 78 20.36 -8.90 2.22
CA GLN A 78 21.02 -10.20 2.00
C GLN A 78 20.13 -11.15 1.19
N PHE A 79 18.83 -11.20 1.50
CA PHE A 79 17.85 -12.03 0.79
C PHE A 79 17.71 -11.65 -0.69
N LEU A 80 17.59 -10.36 -1.02
CA LEU A 80 17.53 -9.92 -2.44
C LEU A 80 18.88 -10.00 -3.17
N LYS A 81 19.99 -10.19 -2.46
CA LYS A 81 21.32 -10.42 -3.06
C LYS A 81 21.58 -11.91 -3.38
N ASP A 82 20.70 -12.81 -2.96
CA ASP A 82 20.77 -14.21 -3.35
C ASP A 82 20.66 -14.35 -4.87
N GLU A 83 21.58 -15.12 -5.46
CA GLU A 83 21.73 -15.23 -6.91
C GLU A 83 20.48 -15.82 -7.59
N HIS A 84 19.83 -16.81 -6.96
CA HIS A 84 18.64 -17.44 -7.52
C HIS A 84 17.43 -16.50 -7.48
N ILE A 85 17.28 -15.75 -6.38
CA ILE A 85 16.20 -14.77 -6.22
C ILE A 85 16.40 -13.63 -7.23
N HIS A 86 17.59 -13.02 -7.28
CA HIS A 86 17.89 -11.92 -8.19
C HIS A 86 17.77 -12.33 -9.66
N ALA A 87 18.29 -13.51 -10.04
CA ALA A 87 18.19 -14.01 -11.42
C ALA A 87 16.73 -14.25 -11.87
N GLN A 88 15.86 -14.73 -10.96
CA GLN A 88 14.44 -14.92 -11.24
C GLN A 88 13.71 -13.58 -11.39
N LEU A 89 13.94 -12.60 -10.49
CA LEU A 89 13.36 -11.26 -10.64
C LEU A 89 13.80 -10.60 -11.95
N GLN A 90 15.08 -10.68 -12.30
CA GLN A 90 15.64 -10.20 -13.56
C GLN A 90 15.02 -10.86 -14.80
N LYS A 91 14.66 -12.15 -14.72
CA LYS A 91 13.96 -12.85 -15.79
C LYS A 91 12.53 -12.33 -15.97
N ASP A 92 11.83 -12.09 -14.86
CA ASP A 92 10.45 -11.58 -14.88
C ASP A 92 10.39 -10.11 -15.33
N ILE A 93 11.41 -9.31 -14.99
CA ILE A 93 11.62 -7.94 -15.52
C ILE A 93 11.76 -7.95 -17.04
N ARG A 94 12.62 -8.82 -17.61
CA ARG A 94 12.78 -8.94 -19.07
C ARG A 94 11.48 -9.33 -19.76
N TYR A 95 10.82 -10.38 -19.24
CA TYR A 95 9.52 -10.81 -19.76
C TYR A 95 8.48 -9.68 -19.73
N PHE A 96 8.42 -8.88 -18.65
CA PHE A 96 7.49 -7.76 -18.57
C PHE A 96 7.77 -6.69 -19.63
N HIS A 97 9.03 -6.28 -19.80
CA HIS A 97 9.42 -5.27 -20.80
C HIS A 97 9.12 -5.73 -22.24
N GLU A 98 9.51 -6.94 -22.61
CA GLU A 98 9.26 -7.50 -23.96
C GLU A 98 7.76 -7.52 -24.31
N ASN A 99 6.88 -7.81 -23.34
CA ASN A 99 5.44 -7.89 -23.56
C ASN A 99 4.75 -6.50 -23.52
N ILE A 100 5.17 -5.58 -22.65
CA ILE A 100 4.56 -4.24 -22.58
C ILE A 100 4.95 -3.36 -23.77
N GLU A 101 6.16 -3.50 -24.34
CA GLU A 101 6.58 -2.76 -25.54
C GLU A 101 5.66 -3.06 -26.74
N SER A 102 5.32 -4.33 -26.94
CA SER A 102 4.38 -4.75 -28.00
C SER A 102 3.00 -4.10 -27.84
N LEU A 103 2.47 -4.08 -26.60
CA LEU A 103 1.19 -3.44 -26.29
C LEU A 103 1.24 -1.91 -26.46
N ASN A 104 2.30 -1.25 -25.97
CA ASN A 104 2.51 0.18 -26.12
C ASN A 104 2.62 0.59 -27.60
N LYS A 105 3.29 -0.22 -28.43
CA LYS A 105 3.36 -0.01 -29.88
C LYS A 105 1.99 -0.10 -30.55
N LEU A 106 1.17 -1.09 -30.18
CA LEU A 106 -0.22 -1.21 -30.68
C LEU A 106 -1.09 -0.01 -30.27
N MET A 107 -1.00 0.42 -29.01
CA MET A 107 -1.71 1.62 -28.53
C MET A 107 -1.23 2.90 -29.21
N GLY A 108 0.09 3.07 -29.38
CA GLY A 108 0.70 4.19 -30.10
C GLY A 108 0.26 4.25 -31.55
N ASN A 109 0.17 3.10 -32.24
CA ASN A 109 -0.36 3.02 -33.60
C ASN A 109 -1.84 3.43 -33.65
N ALA A 110 -2.67 2.97 -32.70
CA ALA A 110 -4.09 3.34 -32.65
C ALA A 110 -4.30 4.84 -32.37
N LEU A 111 -3.53 5.43 -31.44
CA LEU A 111 -3.55 6.87 -31.18
C LEU A 111 -3.00 7.68 -32.37
N GLY A 112 -1.96 7.19 -33.04
CA GLY A 112 -1.42 7.77 -34.27
C GLY A 112 -2.43 7.77 -35.42
N PHE A 113 -3.25 6.71 -35.54
CA PHE A 113 -4.37 6.66 -36.48
C PHE A 113 -5.44 7.70 -36.12
N VAL A 114 -5.86 7.80 -34.85
CA VAL A 114 -6.82 8.83 -34.41
C VAL A 114 -6.28 10.25 -34.67
N ARG A 115 -5.01 10.53 -34.35
CA ARG A 115 -4.36 11.81 -34.66
C ARG A 115 -4.34 12.11 -36.16
N SER A 116 -4.07 11.11 -36.99
CA SER A 116 -4.08 11.23 -38.46
C SER A 116 -5.48 11.54 -38.98
N MET A 117 -6.50 10.84 -38.48
CA MET A 117 -7.91 11.13 -38.77
C MET A 117 -8.31 12.55 -38.32
N SER A 118 -7.91 12.99 -37.12
CA SER A 118 -8.16 14.35 -36.64
C SER A 118 -7.44 15.41 -37.46
N SER A 119 -6.24 15.12 -37.95
CA SER A 119 -5.46 16.02 -38.81
C SER A 119 -6.06 16.11 -40.22
N ALA A 120 -6.56 15.00 -40.77
CA ALA A 120 -7.31 14.99 -42.02
C ALA A 120 -8.65 15.75 -41.87
N ALA A 121 -9.39 15.52 -40.79
CA ALA A 121 -10.61 16.27 -40.49
C ALA A 121 -10.33 17.77 -40.27
N ALA A 122 -9.24 18.13 -39.60
CA ALA A 122 -8.80 19.51 -39.45
C ALA A 122 -8.35 20.15 -40.77
N ALA A 123 -7.73 19.40 -41.69
CA ALA A 123 -7.40 19.88 -43.02
C ALA A 123 -8.67 20.16 -43.86
N VAL A 124 -9.66 19.27 -43.81
CA VAL A 124 -10.97 19.48 -44.44
C VAL A 124 -11.72 20.64 -43.78
N ALA A 125 -11.72 20.75 -42.45
CA ALA A 125 -12.36 21.85 -41.74
C ALA A 125 -11.64 23.20 -41.96
N SER A 126 -10.31 23.21 -42.11
CA SER A 126 -9.51 24.39 -42.46
C SER A 126 -9.84 24.90 -43.86
N GLN A 127 -10.07 23.99 -44.82
CA GLN A 127 -10.60 24.33 -46.15
C GLN A 127 -12.03 24.92 -46.10
N MET A 128 -12.77 24.71 -45.01
CA MET A 128 -14.15 25.20 -44.82
C MET A 128 -14.27 26.43 -43.91
N LYS A 129 -13.23 26.81 -43.16
CA LYS A 129 -13.34 27.79 -42.06
C LYS A 129 -12.46 29.04 -42.28
N ALA A 130 -12.79 29.78 -43.34
CA ALA A 130 -12.24 31.10 -43.62
C ALA A 130 -13.01 32.25 -42.91
N TYR A 131 -13.57 31.99 -41.72
CA TYR A 131 -14.34 33.00 -40.97
C TYR A 131 -14.17 32.89 -39.44
N ASP A 132 -13.71 34.02 -38.90
CA ASP A 132 -13.81 34.57 -37.54
C ASP A 132 -13.23 33.92 -36.28
N THR A 133 -12.91 34.86 -35.38
CA THR A 133 -12.31 34.81 -34.04
C THR A 133 -13.09 35.88 -33.21
N ALA A 134 -12.85 36.20 -31.94
CA ALA A 134 -11.80 35.85 -30.98
C ALA A 134 -12.30 36.05 -29.53
N VAL A 135 -11.55 35.49 -28.58
CA VAL A 135 -11.35 35.99 -27.20
C VAL A 135 -12.58 36.20 -26.30
N GLU A 136 -12.59 35.46 -25.19
CA GLU A 136 -13.19 35.90 -23.92
C GLU A 136 -12.09 36.34 -22.95
N ASP A 137 -12.36 37.34 -22.12
CA ASP A 137 -11.64 37.66 -20.87
C ASP A 137 -12.62 38.34 -19.89
N ILE A 138 -12.35 38.22 -18.59
CA ILE A 138 -12.57 39.19 -17.49
C ILE A 138 -12.35 38.48 -16.15
N GLY A 139 -11.52 39.07 -15.29
CA GLY A 139 -11.05 38.48 -14.03
C GLY A 139 -11.95 38.62 -12.79
N LEU A 140 -11.43 38.14 -11.65
CA LEU A 140 -12.11 38.07 -10.35
C LEU A 140 -11.53 39.09 -9.33
N PRO A 141 -12.36 39.74 -8.49
CA PRO A 141 -11.87 40.67 -7.47
C PRO A 141 -11.66 40.06 -6.07
N ASN A 142 -10.55 40.50 -5.48
CA ASN A 142 -10.07 40.53 -4.08
C ASN A 142 -10.82 39.80 -2.93
N PRO A 143 -10.13 38.95 -2.15
CA PRO A 143 -10.62 38.43 -0.87
C PRO A 143 -10.15 39.31 0.31
N ASN A 144 -11.09 39.87 1.07
CA ASN A 144 -10.84 40.43 2.40
C ASN A 144 -12.14 40.38 3.23
N ASP A 145 -12.23 39.43 4.16
CA ASP A 145 -13.14 39.55 5.29
C ASP A 145 -12.52 38.86 6.51
N ASP A 146 -12.43 39.59 7.62
CA ASP A 146 -11.65 39.21 8.81
C ASP A 146 -12.60 38.67 9.89
N SER A 147 -12.47 37.40 10.22
CA SER A 147 -13.45 36.69 11.07
C SER A 147 -12.79 35.75 12.09
N PRO A 148 -13.54 35.20 13.08
CA PRO A 148 -13.00 34.36 14.16
C PRO A 148 -12.27 33.07 13.72
N ILE A 149 -12.24 32.81 12.41
CA ILE A 149 -11.41 31.81 11.76
C ILE A 149 -9.94 31.96 12.15
N ARG A 150 -9.38 33.18 12.32
CA ARG A 150 -7.92 33.33 12.55
C ARG A 150 -7.43 32.70 13.86
N THR A 151 -8.13 32.92 14.97
CA THR A 151 -7.77 32.31 16.28
C THR A 151 -7.99 30.79 16.27
N THR A 152 -8.98 30.32 15.51
CA THR A 152 -9.22 28.88 15.31
C THR A 152 -8.13 28.24 14.44
N MET A 153 -7.65 28.96 13.42
CA MET A 153 -6.50 28.58 12.58
C MET A 153 -5.19 28.58 13.37
N GLU A 154 -4.98 29.53 14.28
CA GLU A 154 -3.78 29.60 15.14
C GLU A 154 -3.70 28.38 16.09
N LEU A 155 -4.79 28.02 16.77
CA LEU A 155 -4.86 26.78 17.58
C LEU A 155 -4.72 25.50 16.74
N LEU A 156 -5.33 25.47 15.54
CA LEU A 156 -5.13 24.36 14.60
C LEU A 156 -3.69 24.29 14.09
N ARG A 157 -2.99 25.42 13.98
CA ARG A 157 -1.58 25.51 13.54
C ARG A 157 -0.62 25.00 14.61
N GLU A 158 -0.86 25.32 15.88
CA GLU A 158 -0.09 24.75 17.01
C GLU A 158 -0.30 23.23 17.15
N LEU A 159 -1.55 22.76 17.04
CA LEU A 159 -1.85 21.32 17.01
C LEU A 159 -1.25 20.64 15.78
N ARG A 160 -1.24 21.30 14.62
CA ARG A 160 -0.60 20.83 13.38
C ARG A 160 0.93 20.80 13.49
N GLU A 161 1.57 21.73 14.19
CA GLU A 161 3.00 21.67 14.51
C GLU A 161 3.33 20.53 15.48
N HIS A 162 2.45 20.24 16.43
CA HIS A 162 2.66 19.07 17.31
C HIS A 162 2.42 17.74 16.58
N ALA A 163 1.47 17.67 15.65
CA ALA A 163 1.27 16.52 14.77
C ALA A 163 2.39 16.38 13.71
N SER A 164 2.95 17.49 13.22
CA SER A 164 4.04 17.46 12.23
C SER A 164 5.33 16.88 12.80
N LYS A 165 5.56 16.95 14.12
CA LYS A 165 6.65 16.21 14.80
C LYS A 165 6.49 14.68 14.71
N THR A 166 5.27 14.14 14.71
CA THR A 166 5.06 12.70 14.46
C THR A 166 5.32 12.36 12.99
N ARG A 167 4.85 13.23 12.08
CA ARG A 167 5.12 13.12 10.63
C ARG A 167 6.63 13.23 10.33
N SER A 168 7.39 14.00 11.11
CA SER A 168 8.85 14.10 10.97
C SER A 168 9.60 12.84 11.39
N PHE A 169 9.11 12.05 12.34
CA PHE A 169 9.73 10.75 12.66
C PHE A 169 9.53 9.73 11.53
N VAL A 170 8.36 9.69 10.90
CA VAL A 170 8.11 8.84 9.73
C VAL A 170 8.99 9.31 8.55
N LYS A 171 9.04 10.62 8.28
CA LYS A 171 9.89 11.22 7.26
C LYS A 171 11.39 10.91 7.49
N MET A 172 11.87 11.10 8.72
CA MET A 172 13.25 10.79 9.14
C MET A 172 13.57 9.30 8.95
N LEU A 173 12.68 8.39 9.31
CA LEU A 173 12.88 6.95 9.07
C LEU A 173 12.97 6.65 7.57
N ILE A 174 12.13 7.26 6.73
CA ILE A 174 12.24 7.12 5.26
C ILE A 174 13.59 7.68 4.78
N GLU A 175 13.95 8.91 5.14
CA GLU A 175 15.14 9.62 4.65
C GLU A 175 16.46 8.96 5.07
N VAL A 176 16.57 8.50 6.32
CA VAL A 176 17.78 7.83 6.82
C VAL A 176 18.01 6.49 6.12
N PHE A 177 16.96 5.75 5.79
CA PHE A 177 17.10 4.51 5.02
C PHE A 177 17.31 4.80 3.52
N ARG A 178 16.58 5.75 2.96
CA ARG A 178 16.71 6.19 1.56
C ARG A 178 18.15 6.64 1.25
N SER A 179 18.73 7.50 2.08
CA SER A 179 20.12 7.96 1.93
C SER A 179 21.17 6.84 2.11
N ALA A 180 20.88 5.81 2.92
CA ALA A 180 21.78 4.69 3.12
C ALA A 180 21.75 3.64 1.98
N PHE A 181 20.66 3.56 1.20
CA PHE A 181 20.41 2.44 0.27
C PHE A 181 20.09 2.84 -1.18
N LEU A 182 19.99 4.13 -1.53
CA LEU A 182 19.86 4.59 -2.93
C LEU A 182 21.18 4.66 -3.72
N ASP A 183 22.29 4.13 -3.19
CA ASP A 183 23.52 3.96 -3.98
C ASP A 183 23.35 2.77 -4.95
N GLU A 184 22.87 3.06 -6.16
CA GLU A 184 22.61 2.07 -7.22
C GLU A 184 23.83 1.18 -7.53
N SER A 185 25.05 1.71 -7.37
CA SER A 185 26.29 0.97 -7.62
C SER A 185 26.53 -0.18 -6.62
N ARG A 186 25.89 -0.12 -5.44
CA ARG A 186 26.01 -1.11 -4.36
C ARG A 186 24.73 -1.88 -4.07
N PHE A 187 23.58 -1.30 -4.43
CA PHE A 187 22.26 -1.78 -4.03
C PHE A 187 21.27 -1.92 -5.20
N GLY A 188 21.74 -1.91 -6.46
CA GLY A 188 20.88 -2.06 -7.64
C GLY A 188 19.95 -3.27 -7.62
N HIS A 189 20.35 -4.39 -7.01
CA HIS A 189 19.50 -5.59 -6.83
C HIS A 189 18.26 -5.34 -5.93
N LEU A 190 18.27 -4.31 -5.09
CA LEU A 190 17.08 -3.90 -4.32
C LEU A 190 16.01 -3.29 -5.23
N LEU A 191 16.40 -2.68 -6.35
CA LEU A 191 15.47 -2.03 -7.26
C LEU A 191 14.54 -3.03 -7.96
N ASP A 192 14.92 -4.30 -8.05
CA ASP A 192 14.10 -5.36 -8.65
C ASP A 192 12.88 -5.76 -7.79
N PHE A 193 12.82 -5.32 -6.53
CA PHE A 193 11.81 -5.75 -5.56
C PHE A 193 10.37 -5.51 -6.02
N TYR A 194 10.09 -4.51 -6.86
CA TYR A 194 8.74 -4.22 -7.34
C TYR A 194 8.09 -5.40 -8.08
N VAL A 195 8.89 -6.28 -8.68
CA VAL A 195 8.41 -7.49 -9.38
C VAL A 195 8.07 -8.63 -8.42
N ALA A 196 8.64 -8.65 -7.21
CA ALA A 196 8.23 -9.58 -6.15
C ALA A 196 6.86 -9.23 -5.57
N VAL A 197 6.47 -7.94 -5.56
CA VAL A 197 5.25 -7.46 -4.89
C VAL A 197 3.98 -8.17 -5.36
N PRO A 198 3.70 -8.36 -6.67
CA PRO A 198 2.59 -9.18 -7.14
C PRO A 198 2.48 -10.56 -6.48
N ALA A 199 3.57 -11.34 -6.47
CA ALA A 199 3.58 -12.68 -5.87
C ALA A 199 3.34 -12.64 -4.35
N LEU A 200 3.95 -11.68 -3.65
CA LEU A 200 3.74 -11.46 -2.22
C LEU A 200 2.27 -11.11 -1.91
N THR A 201 1.62 -10.29 -2.75
CA THR A 201 0.19 -9.93 -2.57
C THR A 201 -0.76 -11.10 -2.80
N VAL A 202 -0.47 -12.02 -3.74
CA VAL A 202 -1.25 -13.26 -3.91
C VAL A 202 -1.15 -14.14 -2.67
N ASN A 203 0.08 -14.41 -2.22
CA ASN A 203 0.33 -15.24 -1.04
C ASN A 203 -0.34 -14.66 0.22
N TYR A 204 -0.30 -13.33 0.40
CA TYR A 204 -1.00 -12.64 1.49
C TYR A 204 -2.53 -12.82 1.40
N VAL A 205 -3.15 -12.64 0.24
CA VAL A 205 -4.60 -12.83 0.08
C VAL A 205 -5.02 -14.27 0.37
N GLU A 206 -4.26 -15.25 -0.11
CA GLU A 206 -4.53 -16.67 0.16
C GLU A 206 -4.42 -16.98 1.65
N HIS A 207 -3.38 -16.48 2.33
CA HIS A 207 -3.25 -16.58 3.79
C HIS A 207 -4.44 -15.93 4.53
N MET A 208 -4.83 -14.71 4.17
CA MET A 208 -5.94 -14.00 4.79
C MET A 208 -7.30 -14.68 4.57
N LEU A 209 -7.51 -15.34 3.43
CA LEU A 209 -8.67 -16.20 3.20
C LEU A 209 -8.67 -17.42 4.14
N MET A 210 -7.54 -18.11 4.27
CA MET A 210 -7.41 -19.26 5.19
C MET A 210 -7.68 -18.84 6.65
N CYS A 211 -7.16 -17.70 7.09
CA CYS A 211 -7.37 -17.20 8.43
C CYS A 211 -8.83 -16.76 8.66
N ARG A 212 -9.49 -16.12 7.70
CA ARG A 212 -10.93 -15.83 7.80
C ARG A 212 -11.82 -17.08 7.81
N ASP A 213 -11.45 -18.13 7.08
CA ASP A 213 -12.17 -19.40 7.13
C ASP A 213 -11.92 -20.20 8.41
N ARG A 214 -10.78 -19.99 9.08
CA ARG A 214 -10.56 -20.45 10.47
C ARG A 214 -11.48 -19.73 11.44
N LEU A 215 -11.63 -18.40 11.37
CA LEU A 215 -12.49 -17.62 12.29
C LEU A 215 -13.98 -18.03 12.24
N LYS A 216 -14.47 -18.42 11.07
CA LYS A 216 -15.87 -18.89 10.89
C LYS A 216 -16.14 -20.26 11.52
N LYS A 217 -15.11 -21.07 11.74
CA LYS A 217 -15.20 -22.38 12.40
C LYS A 217 -14.84 -22.17 13.86
N ARG A 218 -15.57 -22.76 14.82
CA ARG A 218 -15.29 -22.55 16.26
C ARG A 218 -13.80 -22.76 16.53
N ALA A 219 -13.16 -21.72 17.07
CA ALA A 219 -11.71 -21.67 17.22
C ALA A 219 -11.22 -22.88 18.02
N GLN A 220 -10.29 -23.62 17.45
CA GLN A 220 -9.50 -24.60 18.20
C GLN A 220 -8.52 -23.81 19.08
N HIS A 221 -8.32 -24.26 20.31
CA HIS A 221 -7.28 -23.72 21.17
C HIS A 221 -5.90 -23.75 20.46
N ASP A 222 -5.06 -22.77 20.77
CA ASP A 222 -3.68 -22.61 20.29
C ASP A 222 -3.50 -22.38 18.77
N LYS A 223 -4.52 -21.88 18.06
CA LYS A 223 -4.39 -21.47 16.64
C LYS A 223 -4.48 -19.96 16.44
N GLU A 224 -3.63 -19.46 15.55
CA GLU A 224 -3.56 -18.06 15.15
C GLU A 224 -4.90 -17.50 14.65
N LEU A 225 -5.34 -16.40 15.27
CA LEU A 225 -6.60 -15.67 15.01
C LEU A 225 -6.34 -14.37 14.24
N THR A 226 -5.61 -14.45 13.13
CA THR A 226 -5.30 -13.30 12.27
C THR A 226 -6.53 -12.89 11.43
N PHE A 227 -7.21 -11.81 11.82
CA PHE A 227 -8.35 -11.23 11.08
C PHE A 227 -8.01 -9.91 10.35
N THR A 228 -6.91 -9.28 10.74
CA THR A 228 -6.30 -8.07 10.16
C THR A 228 -4.79 -8.27 10.20
N ASP A 229 -4.10 -7.81 9.17
CA ASP A 229 -2.63 -7.70 9.10
C ASP A 229 -2.28 -6.56 8.14
N ASP A 230 -2.63 -5.33 8.55
CA ASP A 230 -2.24 -4.14 7.81
C ASP A 230 -0.72 -3.89 7.93
N GLY A 231 -0.05 -4.56 8.87
CA GLY A 231 1.41 -4.55 9.07
C GLY A 231 2.19 -5.04 7.85
N PHE A 232 1.76 -6.15 7.22
CA PHE A 232 2.30 -6.59 5.93
C PHE A 232 2.23 -5.49 4.86
N THR A 233 1.07 -4.84 4.77
CA THR A 233 0.77 -3.84 3.73
C THR A 233 1.56 -2.55 3.95
N MET A 234 1.68 -2.11 5.20
CA MET A 234 2.56 -1.02 5.62
C MET A 234 4.04 -1.35 5.34
N GLY A 235 4.47 -2.60 5.56
CA GLY A 235 5.82 -3.05 5.24
C GLY A 235 6.14 -2.97 3.75
N LEU A 236 5.25 -3.44 2.88
CA LEU A 236 5.38 -3.29 1.43
C LEU A 236 5.46 -1.82 1.01
N ALA A 237 4.54 -1.00 1.48
CA ALA A 237 4.50 0.42 1.16
C ALA A 237 5.77 1.16 1.64
N TYR A 238 6.31 0.81 2.81
CA TYR A 238 7.56 1.37 3.31
C TYR A 238 8.75 1.04 2.40
N ILE A 239 8.92 -0.24 2.03
CA ILE A 239 10.02 -0.67 1.13
C ILE A 239 9.91 0.03 -0.23
N LEU A 240 8.72 0.07 -0.83
CA LEU A 240 8.49 0.77 -2.10
C LEU A 240 8.77 2.28 -2.00
N SER A 241 8.53 2.90 -0.84
CA SER A 241 8.73 4.35 -0.62
C SER A 241 10.19 4.73 -0.37
N ILE A 242 10.96 3.92 0.38
CA ILE A 242 12.40 4.20 0.58
C ILE A 242 13.20 3.98 -0.71
N LEU A 243 12.87 2.94 -1.50
CA LEU A 243 13.56 2.59 -2.74
C LEU A 243 13.03 3.34 -3.98
N LYS A 244 12.05 4.25 -3.82
CA LYS A 244 11.38 4.99 -4.90
C LYS A 244 10.80 4.09 -6.02
N LEU A 245 10.27 2.91 -5.67
CA LEU A 245 9.79 1.90 -6.62
C LEU A 245 8.32 2.02 -7.03
N TRP A 246 7.60 3.03 -6.52
CA TRP A 246 6.20 3.26 -6.87
C TRP A 246 5.93 3.46 -8.37
N PRO A 247 6.75 4.21 -9.15
CA PRO A 247 6.56 4.33 -10.59
C PRO A 247 6.63 2.97 -11.30
N GLN A 248 7.69 2.20 -11.04
CA GLN A 248 7.93 0.87 -11.60
C GLN A 248 6.82 -0.11 -11.23
N PHE A 249 6.40 -0.13 -9.96
CA PHE A 249 5.26 -0.95 -9.54
C PHE A 249 3.94 -0.53 -10.21
N THR A 250 3.74 0.77 -10.46
CA THR A 250 2.54 1.28 -11.12
C THR A 250 2.46 0.82 -12.59
N THR A 251 3.59 0.73 -13.31
CA THR A 251 3.59 0.25 -14.71
C THR A 251 3.09 -1.19 -14.84
N LEU A 252 3.30 -2.04 -13.83
CA LEU A 252 2.80 -3.42 -13.80
C LEU A 252 1.28 -3.52 -13.93
N ASN A 253 0.53 -2.44 -13.65
CA ASN A 253 -0.94 -2.42 -13.66
C ASN A 253 -1.57 -3.54 -12.81
N TRP A 254 -0.87 -4.02 -11.78
CA TRP A 254 -1.13 -5.31 -11.14
C TRP A 254 -2.57 -5.50 -10.65
N PHE A 255 -3.10 -4.56 -9.86
CA PHE A 255 -4.48 -4.63 -9.36
C PHE A 255 -5.53 -4.58 -10.48
N ARG A 256 -5.23 -3.89 -11.60
CA ARG A 256 -6.10 -3.89 -12.80
C ARG A 256 -6.09 -5.26 -13.48
N SER A 257 -4.93 -5.91 -13.56
CA SER A 257 -4.78 -7.28 -14.08
C SER A 257 -5.52 -8.31 -13.22
N ILE A 258 -5.45 -8.20 -11.89
CA ILE A 258 -6.25 -9.02 -10.97
C ILE A 258 -7.76 -8.80 -11.17
N ASN A 259 -8.21 -7.54 -11.19
CA ASN A 259 -9.64 -7.24 -11.41
C ASN A 259 -10.15 -7.80 -12.75
N LYS A 260 -9.34 -7.70 -13.82
CA LYS A 260 -9.66 -8.29 -15.14
C LYS A 260 -9.73 -9.82 -15.08
N LYS A 261 -8.78 -10.47 -14.38
CA LYS A 261 -8.78 -11.92 -14.19
C LYS A 261 -10.02 -12.37 -13.42
N CYS A 262 -10.32 -11.76 -12.27
CA CYS A 262 -11.50 -12.11 -11.47
C CYS A 262 -12.81 -11.91 -12.24
N ALA A 263 -12.91 -10.93 -13.13
CA ALA A 263 -14.06 -10.75 -14.01
C ALA A 263 -14.20 -11.91 -15.02
N ALA A 264 -13.11 -12.27 -15.71
CA ALA A 264 -13.12 -13.39 -16.66
C ALA A 264 -13.41 -14.75 -15.97
N ASP A 265 -12.78 -15.03 -14.83
CA ASP A 265 -13.02 -16.24 -14.03
C ASP A 265 -14.50 -16.32 -13.60
N LYS A 266 -15.14 -15.18 -13.33
CA LYS A 266 -16.56 -15.09 -12.94
C LYS A 266 -17.52 -15.31 -14.11
N GLU A 267 -17.17 -14.83 -15.30
CA GLU A 267 -17.92 -15.12 -16.54
C GLU A 267 -17.86 -16.61 -16.87
N MET A 268 -16.66 -17.21 -16.84
CA MET A 268 -16.47 -18.65 -17.05
C MET A 268 -17.27 -19.50 -16.05
N LEU A 269 -17.28 -19.14 -14.76
CA LEU A 269 -18.08 -19.85 -13.75
C LEU A 269 -19.59 -19.69 -13.96
N ASN A 270 -20.05 -18.54 -14.48
CA ASN A 270 -21.46 -18.33 -14.80
C ASN A 270 -21.90 -19.24 -15.96
N ASP A 271 -21.04 -19.46 -16.95
CA ASP A 271 -21.31 -20.35 -18.08
C ASP A 271 -21.20 -21.84 -17.70
N GLU A 272 -20.25 -22.22 -16.81
CA GLU A 272 -20.26 -23.54 -16.15
C GLU A 272 -21.59 -23.77 -15.40
N MET A 273 -22.11 -22.76 -14.70
CA MET A 273 -23.32 -22.88 -13.87
C MET A 273 -24.61 -22.96 -14.69
N LYS A 274 -24.63 -22.44 -15.93
CA LYS A 274 -25.73 -22.62 -16.89
C LYS A 274 -25.75 -24.02 -17.54
N THR A 275 -24.60 -24.67 -17.62
CA THR A 275 -24.40 -25.92 -18.38
C THR A 275 -24.29 -27.17 -17.51
N SER A 276 -23.83 -27.04 -16.26
CA SER A 276 -23.60 -28.15 -15.33
C SER A 276 -24.82 -28.50 -14.48
N LYS A 277 -24.99 -29.80 -14.18
CA LYS A 277 -25.96 -30.29 -13.19
C LYS A 277 -25.48 -30.14 -11.73
N ASP A 278 -24.20 -29.90 -11.49
CA ASP A 278 -23.64 -29.75 -10.13
C ASP A 278 -23.62 -28.28 -9.66
N SER A 279 -24.82 -27.77 -9.40
CA SER A 279 -25.05 -26.41 -8.88
C SER A 279 -24.34 -26.16 -7.53
N ARG A 280 -24.14 -27.21 -6.72
CA ARG A 280 -23.51 -27.09 -5.38
C ARG A 280 -22.00 -26.85 -5.48
N SER A 281 -21.32 -27.56 -6.36
CA SER A 281 -19.89 -27.34 -6.62
C SER A 281 -19.65 -25.96 -7.25
N ALA A 282 -20.45 -25.57 -8.24
CA ALA A 282 -20.38 -24.25 -8.87
C ALA A 282 -20.59 -23.11 -7.84
N GLY A 283 -21.59 -23.21 -6.97
CA GLY A 283 -21.84 -22.23 -5.90
C GLY A 283 -20.68 -22.07 -4.90
N LEU A 284 -19.98 -23.17 -4.57
CA LEU A 284 -18.77 -23.12 -3.74
C LEU A 284 -17.60 -22.43 -4.46
N LYS A 285 -17.39 -22.70 -5.76
CA LYS A 285 -16.38 -21.97 -6.58
C LYS A 285 -16.69 -20.47 -6.62
N ALA A 286 -17.94 -20.09 -6.92
CA ALA A 286 -18.37 -18.69 -6.99
C ALA A 286 -18.19 -17.95 -5.65
N THR A 287 -18.54 -18.60 -4.52
CA THR A 287 -18.33 -18.04 -3.17
C THR A 287 -16.85 -17.79 -2.87
N ARG A 288 -15.97 -18.72 -3.26
CA ARG A 288 -14.51 -18.57 -3.10
C ARG A 288 -13.96 -17.44 -3.98
N LEU A 289 -14.37 -17.35 -5.24
CA LEU A 289 -13.94 -16.27 -6.13
C LEU A 289 -14.39 -14.89 -5.63
N GLN A 290 -15.62 -14.77 -5.14
CA GLN A 290 -16.12 -13.53 -4.54
C GLN A 290 -15.35 -13.14 -3.27
N ALA A 291 -14.95 -14.11 -2.45
CA ALA A 291 -14.10 -13.86 -1.28
C ALA A 291 -12.70 -13.37 -1.72
N TYR A 292 -12.07 -14.03 -2.69
CA TYR A 292 -10.77 -13.64 -3.26
C TYR A 292 -10.79 -12.23 -3.86
N GLU A 293 -11.82 -11.90 -4.65
CA GLU A 293 -12.04 -10.56 -5.22
C GLU A 293 -12.19 -9.49 -4.11
N ARG A 294 -12.93 -9.80 -3.04
CA ARG A 294 -13.10 -8.90 -1.88
C ARG A 294 -11.78 -8.66 -1.15
N GLU A 295 -10.99 -9.70 -0.90
CA GLU A 295 -9.71 -9.57 -0.21
C GLU A 295 -8.68 -8.78 -1.02
N PHE A 296 -8.62 -8.98 -2.34
CA PHE A 296 -7.77 -8.16 -3.21
C PHE A 296 -8.18 -6.69 -3.23
N LYS A 297 -9.48 -6.39 -3.18
CA LYS A 297 -9.97 -5.01 -3.03
C LYS A 297 -9.56 -4.40 -1.69
N LEU A 298 -9.72 -5.13 -0.59
CA LEU A 298 -9.29 -4.66 0.73
C LEU A 298 -7.79 -4.38 0.76
N LEU A 299 -6.96 -5.31 0.28
CA LEU A 299 -5.51 -5.13 0.15
C LEU A 299 -5.16 -3.91 -0.71
N SER A 300 -5.84 -3.72 -1.85
CA SER A 300 -5.62 -2.55 -2.72
C SER A 300 -5.94 -1.23 -2.01
N PHE A 301 -6.98 -1.18 -1.18
CA PHE A 301 -7.31 0.02 -0.41
C PHE A 301 -6.30 0.25 0.72
N THR A 302 -5.97 -0.77 1.52
CA THR A 302 -4.97 -0.64 2.58
C THR A 302 -3.61 -0.23 2.00
N LEU A 303 -3.18 -0.80 0.87
CA LEU A 303 -1.90 -0.44 0.24
C LEU A 303 -1.89 1.00 -0.28
N GLN A 304 -3.00 1.49 -0.81
CA GLN A 304 -3.11 2.89 -1.22
C GLN A 304 -3.11 3.83 0.00
N SER A 305 -3.78 3.48 1.09
CA SER A 305 -3.71 4.23 2.36
C SER A 305 -2.29 4.24 2.93
N SER A 306 -1.59 3.09 2.93
CA SER A 306 -0.19 2.99 3.35
C SER A 306 0.74 3.79 2.45
N ARG A 307 0.49 3.85 1.13
CA ARG A 307 1.24 4.72 0.20
C ARG A 307 1.09 6.19 0.58
N VAL A 308 -0.14 6.66 0.82
CA VAL A 308 -0.42 8.05 1.23
C VAL A 308 0.18 8.38 2.59
N PHE A 309 0.20 7.42 3.52
CA PHE A 309 0.85 7.58 4.82
C PHE A 309 2.37 7.84 4.70
N PHE A 310 3.05 7.24 3.72
CA PHE A 310 4.49 7.43 3.48
C PHE A 310 4.83 8.49 2.42
N SER A 311 3.88 9.02 1.65
CA SER A 311 4.10 10.10 0.67
C SER A 311 4.18 11.47 1.34
N VAL A 312 5.10 11.60 2.30
CA VAL A 312 5.30 12.82 3.09
C VAL A 312 6.18 13.80 2.31
N ASP A 313 5.48 14.67 1.56
CA ASP A 313 5.96 15.88 0.90
C ASP A 313 6.87 15.64 -0.33
N ASP A 314 6.24 15.26 -1.45
CA ASP A 314 6.74 15.56 -2.81
C ASP A 314 6.05 16.86 -3.36
N ASP A 315 5.38 17.65 -2.49
CA ASP A 315 4.59 18.86 -2.81
C ASP A 315 5.34 20.19 -2.50
N GLU A 316 6.67 20.16 -2.36
CA GLU A 316 7.54 21.33 -2.19
C GLU A 316 8.62 21.39 -3.29
N ASP A 317 8.17 21.56 -4.55
CA ASP A 317 8.95 22.02 -5.73
C ASP A 317 8.23 23.23 -6.37
#